data_AF-A0AAP5D2N5-F1
#
_entry.id   AF-A0AAP5D2N5-F1
#
_cell.length_a   1.000
_cell.length_b   1.000
_cell.length_c   1.000
_cell.angle_alpha   90.00
_cell.angle_beta   90.00
_cell.angle_gamma   90.00
#
_symmetry.space_group_name_H-M   'P 1'
#
loop_
_entity.id
_entity.type
_entity.pdbx_description
1 polymer ?
#
loop_
_entity_poly.entity_id
_entity_poly.type
_entity_poly.pdbx_seq_one_letter_code
_entity_poly.pdbx_strand_id
1 'polypeptide(L)' 'MNGLAAAILRTEAEGLTGLGVAGWNRVRGRGTGLVIGLYNDVDELHGVEIGLLNRARDHPPPFQFVPFINVHLP' A
#
# COMPACT_ATOMS: atom_id res chain seq x y z
N MET A 1 6.70 -3.79 10.05
CA MET A 1 5.99 -2.95 11.04
C MET A 1 4.67 -3.61 11.36
N ASN A 2 4.38 -3.84 12.63
CA ASN A 2 3.11 -4.43 13.08
C ASN A 2 2.35 -3.37 13.88
N GLY A 3 1.19 -2.93 13.40
CA GLY A 3 0.37 -1.89 14.02
C GLY A 3 0.11 -0.68 13.12
N LEU A 4 0.38 0.52 13.62
CA LEU A 4 0.14 1.80 12.94
C LEU A 4 1.45 2.40 12.41
N ALA A 5 1.47 2.78 11.13
CA ALA A 5 2.51 3.61 10.54
C ALA A 5 1.85 4.90 10.03
N ALA A 6 2.26 6.07 10.55
CA ALA A 6 1.71 7.35 10.13
C ALA A 6 2.82 8.37 9.88
N ALA A 7 2.77 9.07 8.75
CA ALA A 7 3.66 10.18 8.44
C ALA A 7 2.95 11.21 7.57
N ILE A 8 3.40 12.48 7.59
CA ILE A 8 2.83 13.51 6.71
C ILE A 8 3.29 13.28 5.26
N LEU A 9 4.58 12.99 5.07
CA LEU A 9 5.19 12.95 3.73
C LEU A 9 5.36 11.52 3.21
N ARG A 10 6.14 10.68 3.91
CA ARG A 10 6.53 9.37 3.40
C ARG A 10 6.69 8.33 4.49
N THR A 11 6.24 7.12 4.22
CA THR A 11 6.57 5.90 4.98
C THR A 11 7.30 4.92 4.06
N GLU A 12 8.32 4.27 4.58
CA GLU A 12 9.02 3.19 3.91
C GLU A 12 9.20 2.04 4.89
N ALA A 13 8.72 0.86 4.50
CA ALA A 13 8.77 -0.33 5.33
C ALA A 13 9.11 -1.56 4.47
N GLU A 14 9.81 -2.52 5.05
CA GLU A 14 10.03 -3.83 4.42
C GLU A 14 8.76 -4.71 4.47
N GLY A 15 7.87 -4.41 5.40
CA GLY A 15 6.56 -5.04 5.52
C GLY A 15 5.65 -4.25 6.46
N LEU A 16 4.35 -4.32 6.22
CA LEU A 16 3.33 -3.63 7.00
C LEU A 16 2.22 -4.62 7.36
N THR A 17 1.84 -4.69 8.62
CA THR A 17 0.63 -5.38 9.08
C THR A 17 -0.17 -4.43 9.95
N GLY A 18 -1.29 -3.90 9.44
CA GLY A 18 -2.15 -2.96 10.16
C GLY A 18 -2.56 -1.73 9.32
N LEU A 19 -2.44 -0.53 9.89
CA LEU A 19 -2.85 0.73 9.26
C LEU A 19 -1.63 1.57 8.87
N GLY A 20 -1.53 1.95 7.59
CA GLY A 20 -0.53 2.88 7.08
C GLY A 20 -1.19 4.18 6.58
N VAL A 21 -0.75 5.35 7.01
CA VAL A 21 -1.26 6.65 6.52
C VAL A 21 -0.10 7.58 6.19
N ALA A 22 0.09 7.92 4.92
CA ALA A 22 1.09 8.90 4.49
C ALA A 22 0.83 9.47 3.09
N GLY A 23 1.43 10.62 2.76
CA GLY A 23 1.40 11.11 1.37
C GLY A 23 1.94 10.08 0.37
N TRP A 24 3.06 9.44 0.71
CA TRP A 24 3.67 8.35 -0.05
C TRP A 24 3.91 7.13 0.85
N ASN A 25 3.28 6.00 0.55
CA ASN A 25 3.57 4.73 1.21
C ASN A 25 4.41 3.84 0.30
N ARG A 26 5.54 3.31 0.81
CA ARG A 26 6.35 2.31 0.14
C ARG A 26 6.53 1.06 1.00
N VAL A 27 6.03 -0.08 0.54
CA VAL A 27 6.19 -1.38 1.20
C VAL A 27 6.92 -2.33 0.26
N ARG A 28 8.18 -2.64 0.56
CA ARG A 28 9.05 -3.49 -0.30
C ARG A 28 8.86 -5.00 -0.09
N GLY A 29 7.71 -5.39 0.43
CA GLY A 29 7.40 -6.77 0.78
C GLY A 29 5.91 -6.89 0.98
N ARG A 30 5.49 -7.62 2.01
CA ARG A 30 4.07 -7.90 2.26
C ARG A 30 3.38 -6.73 2.99
N GLY A 31 2.33 -6.20 2.38
CA GLY A 31 1.43 -5.21 2.99
C GLY A 31 0.09 -5.85 3.35
N THR A 32 -0.13 -6.15 4.62
CA THR A 32 -1.40 -6.70 5.14
C THR A 32 -2.19 -5.64 5.90
N GLY A 33 -3.42 -5.32 5.47
CA GLY A 33 -4.28 -4.35 6.17
C GLY A 33 -4.71 -3.16 5.32
N LEU A 34 -4.81 -1.97 5.93
CA LEU A 34 -5.33 -0.76 5.28
C LEU A 34 -4.21 0.27 5.08
N VAL A 35 -3.99 0.71 3.84
CA VAL A 35 -3.00 1.74 3.51
C VAL A 35 -3.72 2.93 2.87
N ILE A 36 -3.50 4.14 3.39
CA ILE A 36 -4.11 5.37 2.90
C ILE A 36 -3.00 6.36 2.52
N GLY A 37 -3.06 6.88 1.29
CA GLY A 37 -2.09 7.86 0.83
C GLY A 37 -2.40 8.51 -0.51
N LEU A 38 -1.56 9.42 -0.98
CA LEU A 38 -1.68 9.94 -2.34
C LEU A 38 -1.11 8.94 -3.33
N TYR A 39 0.03 8.35 -2.98
CA TYR A 39 0.69 7.29 -3.74
C TYR A 39 1.03 6.11 -2.83
N ASN A 40 0.57 4.92 -3.20
CA ASN A 40 0.87 3.67 -2.51
C ASN A 40 1.64 2.75 -3.46
N ASP A 41 2.75 2.16 -3.01
CA ASP A 41 3.56 1.20 -3.78
C ASP A 41 3.91 0.02 -2.87
N VAL A 42 3.30 -1.12 -3.18
CA VAL A 42 3.44 -2.37 -2.45
C VAL A 42 3.89 -3.47 -3.41
N ASP A 43 4.82 -4.30 -2.94
CA ASP A 43 5.29 -5.41 -3.75
C ASP A 43 4.27 -6.57 -3.73
N GLU A 44 3.70 -6.90 -2.55
CA GLU A 44 2.60 -7.86 -2.39
C GLU A 44 1.48 -7.30 -1.49
N LEU A 45 0.26 -7.15 -2.03
CA LEU A 45 -0.89 -6.60 -1.30
C LEU A 45 -1.76 -7.71 -0.70
N HIS A 46 -2.07 -7.61 0.58
CA HIS A 46 -3.06 -8.44 1.27
C HIS A 46 -3.99 -7.58 2.12
N GLY A 47 -4.80 -6.76 1.45
CA GLY A 47 -5.75 -5.88 2.09
C GLY A 47 -6.31 -4.84 1.14
N VAL A 48 -6.41 -3.60 1.64
CA VAL A 48 -7.02 -2.48 0.94
C VAL A 48 -6.06 -1.30 0.92
N GLU A 49 -5.83 -0.74 -0.27
CA GLU A 49 -5.14 0.53 -0.44
C GLU A 49 -6.13 1.58 -0.92
N ILE A 50 -6.07 2.77 -0.35
CA ILE A 50 -6.85 3.92 -0.75
C ILE A 50 -5.87 5.04 -1.10
N GLY A 51 -5.96 5.55 -2.32
CA GLY A 51 -5.11 6.64 -2.76
C GLY A 51 -5.30 7.05 -4.20
N LEU A 52 -4.77 8.21 -4.57
CA LEU A 52 -4.90 8.72 -5.94
C LEU A 52 -4.29 7.74 -6.95
N LEU A 53 -3.17 7.12 -6.59
CA LEU A 53 -2.52 6.09 -7.38
C LEU A 53 -2.00 4.97 -6.46
N ASN A 54 -2.45 3.74 -6.73
CA ASN A 54 -2.00 2.55 -6.01
C ASN A 54 -1.25 1.66 -6.98
N ARG A 55 -0.06 1.21 -6.56
CA ARG A 55 0.79 0.33 -7.33
C ARG A 55 1.03 -0.98 -6.59
N ALA A 56 0.50 -2.07 -7.11
CA ALA A 56 0.74 -3.41 -6.60
C ALA A 56 1.49 -4.25 -7.65
N ARG A 57 2.69 -4.76 -7.31
CA ARG A 57 3.58 -5.43 -8.29
C ARG A 57 3.27 -6.90 -8.50
N ASP A 58 2.49 -7.48 -7.60
CA ASP A 58 1.91 -8.82 -7.69
C ASP A 58 0.86 -8.93 -8.81
N HIS A 59 0.27 -7.83 -9.25
CA HIS A 59 -0.71 -7.82 -10.32
C HIS A 59 -0.07 -7.88 -11.73
N PRO A 60 -0.68 -8.59 -12.69
CA PRO A 60 -0.24 -8.54 -14.08
C PRO A 60 -0.49 -7.14 -14.70
N PRO A 61 0.38 -6.66 -15.60
CA PRO A 61 0.10 -5.43 -16.35
C PRO A 61 -1.22 -5.56 -17.13
N PRO A 62 -2.07 -4.51 -17.20
CA PRO A 62 -1.90 -3.15 -16.68
C PRO A 62 -2.44 -2.93 -15.26
N PHE A 63 -3.00 -3.96 -14.61
CA PHE A 63 -3.66 -3.88 -13.30
C PHE A 63 -2.69 -3.64 -12.12
N GLN A 64 -1.41 -3.44 -12.42
CA GLN A 64 -0.39 -2.97 -11.48
C GLN A 64 -0.71 -1.59 -10.94
N PHE A 65 -1.37 -0.73 -11.73
CA PHE A 65 -1.73 0.62 -11.33
C PHE A 65 -3.24 0.75 -11.28
N VAL A 66 -3.78 0.99 -10.09
CA VAL A 66 -5.21 1.21 -9.90
C VAL A 66 -5.46 2.54 -9.19
N PRO A 67 -6.36 3.38 -9.73
CA PRO A 67 -6.70 4.65 -9.09
C PRO A 67 -7.69 4.43 -7.94
N PHE A 68 -7.66 5.34 -6.97
CA PHE A 68 -8.59 5.46 -5.84
C PHE A 68 -8.57 4.30 -4.84
N ILE A 69 -8.84 3.07 -5.27
CA ILE A 69 -8.99 1.91 -4.40
C ILE A 69 -8.33 0.68 -5.05
N ASN A 70 -7.42 0.03 -4.33
CA ASN A 70 -6.88 -1.29 -4.65
C ASN A 70 -7.33 -2.28 -3.58
N VAL A 71 -7.85 -3.44 -4.00
CA VAL A 71 -8.22 -4.51 -3.06
C VAL A 71 -7.61 -5.80 -3.55
N HIS A 72 -6.82 -6.42 -2.69
CA HIS A 72 -6.29 -7.76 -2.91
C HIS A 72 -6.43 -8.54 -1.62
N LEU A 73 -7.36 -9.50 -1.60
CA LEU A 73 -7.55 -10.39 -0.47
C LEU A 73 -6.99 -11.76 -0.85
N PRO A 74 -6.20 -12.42 0.02
CA PRO A 74 -5.78 -13.80 -0.20
C PRO A 74 -6.94 -14.79 -0.21
#